data_AF-A0A4Y2AKB9-F1
#
_entry.id   AF-A0A4Y2AKB9-F1
#
_cell.length_a   1.000
_cell.length_b   1.000
_cell.length_c   1.000
_cell.angle_alpha   90.00
_cell.angle_beta   90.00
_cell.angle_gamma   90.00
#
_symmetry.space_group_name_H-M   'P 1'
#
loop_
_entity.id
_entity.type
_entity.pdbx_description
1 polymer ?
#
loop_
_entity_poly.entity_id
_entity_poly.type
_entity_poly.pdbx_seq_one_letter_code
_entity_poly.pdbx_strand_id
1 'polypeptide(L)'
;MADEIADVTSGSEICSNHVKTKVPETSTPNDCISNLQAQISELSLKIDRMSQFRRSRSMSRRNNYRARSASRKDQMCWYHFRFRGNAKKCAPPCSYKQEN
;
A
#
# COMPACT_ATOMS: atom_id res chain seq x y z
N MET A 1 -58.57 -28.35 20.87
CA MET A 1 -57.91 -27.37 21.76
C MET A 1 -56.53 -27.12 21.17
N ALA A 2 -56.19 -25.84 20.97
CA ALA A 2 -55.09 -25.34 20.16
C ALA A 2 -53.82 -25.15 20.99
N ASP A 3 -52.65 -25.28 20.36
CA ASP A 3 -51.47 -24.52 20.74
C ASP A 3 -51.16 -23.54 19.62
N GLU A 4 -51.29 -22.26 19.95
CA GLU A 4 -50.99 -21.11 19.10
C GLU A 4 -49.52 -20.75 19.31
N ILE A 5 -48.68 -20.95 18.30
CA ILE A 5 -47.27 -20.56 18.37
C ILE A 5 -47.17 -19.10 17.93
N ALA A 6 -46.91 -18.20 18.88
CA ALA A 6 -46.64 -16.80 18.59
C ALA A 6 -45.18 -16.62 18.13
N ASP A 7 -44.99 -16.31 16.85
CA ASP A 7 -43.70 -15.84 16.34
C ASP A 7 -43.43 -14.42 16.86
N VAL A 8 -42.59 -14.32 17.90
CA VAL A 8 -42.01 -13.05 18.32
C VAL A 8 -40.81 -12.78 17.42
N THR A 9 -41.05 -12.18 16.24
CA THR A 9 -39.98 -11.39 15.61
C THR A 9 -39.79 -10.15 16.46
N SER A 10 -38.97 -10.27 17.50
CA SER A 10 -38.51 -9.12 18.28
C SER A 10 -37.82 -8.18 17.30
N GLY A 11 -38.48 -7.05 17.03
CA GLY A 11 -37.98 -6.01 16.15
C GLY A 11 -36.61 -5.57 16.64
N SER A 12 -35.56 -6.06 15.99
CA SER A 12 -34.30 -5.36 15.99
C SER A 12 -34.50 -4.19 15.04
N GLU A 13 -34.89 -3.04 15.59
CA GLU A 13 -34.76 -1.76 14.92
C GLU A 13 -33.25 -1.55 14.70
N ILE A 14 -32.76 -2.03 13.57
CA ILE A 14 -31.45 -1.63 13.07
C ILE A 14 -31.64 -0.16 12.73
N CYS A 15 -31.23 0.73 13.65
CA CYS A 15 -31.17 2.16 13.39
C CYS A 15 -30.26 2.37 12.17
N SER A 16 -30.89 2.46 11.00
CA SER A 16 -30.23 2.85 9.78
C SER A 16 -29.74 4.27 9.99
N ASN A 17 -28.42 4.48 9.95
CA ASN A 17 -27.85 5.82 9.87
C ASN A 17 -28.21 6.40 8.50
N HIS A 18 -29.48 6.79 8.35
CA HIS A 18 -29.98 7.45 7.17
C HIS A 18 -29.32 8.82 7.13
N VAL A 19 -28.19 8.90 6.42
CA VAL A 19 -27.71 10.16 5.88
C VAL A 19 -28.92 10.80 5.22
N LYS A 20 -29.33 11.98 5.69
CA LYS A 20 -30.36 12.79 5.05
C LYS A 20 -29.80 13.31 3.73
N THR A 21 -29.68 12.43 2.74
CA THR A 21 -29.71 12.85 1.35
C THR A 21 -31.15 13.23 1.07
N LYS A 22 -31.36 14.54 0.89
CA LYS A 22 -32.59 15.08 0.30
C LYS A 22 -32.84 14.27 -0.98
N VAL A 23 -33.89 13.46 -0.99
CA VAL A 23 -34.34 12.75 -2.19
C VAL A 23 -34.90 13.81 -3.12
N PRO A 24 -34.32 14.05 -4.31
CA PRO A 24 -35.08 14.63 -5.40
C PRO A 24 -35.86 13.46 -6.00
N GLU A 25 -37.17 13.47 -5.77
CA GLU A 25 -38.09 12.59 -6.45
C GLU A 25 -37.90 12.79 -7.97
N THR A 26 -37.80 11.68 -8.71
CA THR A 26 -37.54 11.56 -10.17
C THR A 26 -36.09 11.43 -10.66
N SER A 27 -35.28 10.53 -10.08
CA SER A 27 -34.16 9.94 -10.84
C SER A 27 -34.72 8.83 -11.74
N THR A 28 -34.68 9.01 -13.06
CA THR A 28 -35.07 7.93 -13.97
C THR A 28 -34.12 6.74 -13.77
N PRO A 29 -34.54 5.49 -14.02
CA PRO A 29 -33.65 4.32 -13.85
C PRO A 29 -32.32 4.47 -14.62
N ASN A 30 -32.32 5.22 -15.72
CA ASN A 30 -31.11 5.56 -16.48
C ASN A 30 -30.13 6.45 -15.72
N ASP A 31 -30.62 7.38 -14.90
CA ASP A 31 -29.77 8.27 -14.09
C ASP A 31 -29.06 7.48 -12.98
N CYS A 32 -29.76 6.53 -12.36
CA CYS A 32 -29.16 5.60 -11.41
C CYS A 32 -28.06 4.76 -12.06
N ILE A 33 -28.33 4.19 -13.24
CA ILE A 33 -27.36 3.37 -13.98
C ILE A 33 -26.14 4.21 -14.37
N SER A 34 -26.34 5.42 -14.87
CA SER A 34 -25.25 6.35 -15.24
C SER A 34 -24.37 6.71 -14.04
N ASN A 35 -24.99 7.00 -12.88
CA ASN A 35 -24.27 7.26 -11.64
C ASN A 35 -23.45 6.05 -11.19
N LEU A 36 -24.01 4.84 -11.27
CA LEU A 36 -23.29 3.62 -10.93
C LEU A 36 -22.11 3.36 -11.89
N GLN A 37 -22.30 3.58 -13.19
CA GLN A 37 -21.22 3.47 -14.18
C GLN A 37 -20.08 4.47 -13.92
N ALA A 38 -20.43 5.71 -13.54
CA ALA A 38 -19.45 6.73 -13.17
C ALA A 38 -18.66 6.31 -11.92
N GLN A 39 -19.33 5.81 -10.88
CA GLN A 39 -18.66 5.33 -9.67
C GLN A 39 -17.76 4.12 -9.94
N ILE A 40 -18.20 3.16 -10.76
CA ILE A 40 -17.40 1.99 -11.16
C ILE A 40 -16.15 2.44 -11.94
N SER A 41 -16.29 3.41 -12.83
CA SER A 41 -15.17 3.97 -13.60
C SER A 41 -14.15 4.65 -12.69
N GLU A 42 -14.61 5.47 -11.74
CA GLU A 42 -13.75 6.14 -10.77
C GLU A 42 -13.01 5.13 -9.87
N LEU A 43 -13.71 4.10 -9.39
CA LEU A 43 -13.12 3.04 -8.58
C LEU A 43 -12.06 2.25 -9.36
N SER A 44 -12.32 1.95 -10.63
CA SER A 44 -11.38 1.25 -11.51
C SER A 44 -10.09 2.06 -11.67
N LEU A 45 -10.19 3.37 -11.92
CA LEU A 45 -9.03 4.26 -12.01
C LEU A 45 -8.22 4.32 -10.71
N LYS A 46 -8.89 4.31 -9.55
CA LYS A 46 -8.21 4.28 -8.24
C LYS A 46 -7.44 2.97 -8.04
N ILE A 47 -8.04 1.84 -8.39
CA ILE A 47 -7.39 0.52 -8.32
C ILE A 47 -6.17 0.47 -9.24
N ASP A 48 -6.29 0.94 -10.47
CA ASP A 48 -5.18 0.99 -11.43
C ASP A 48 -4.02 1.84 -10.91
N ARG A 49 -4.30 3.04 -10.39
CA ARG A 49 -3.28 3.92 -9.80
C ARG A 49 -2.60 3.25 -8.60
N MET A 50 -3.36 2.58 -7.74
CA MET A 50 -2.81 1.83 -6.60
C MET A 50 -1.90 0.68 -7.06
N SER A 51 -2.29 -0.03 -8.12
CA SER A 51 -1.50 -1.14 -8.68
C SER A 51 -0.17 -0.64 -9.29
N GLN A 52 -0.21 0.46 -10.04
CA GLN A 52 0.96 1.08 -10.66
C GLN A 52 1.97 1.55 -9.60
N PHE A 53 1.48 2.17 -8.52
CA PHE A 53 2.32 2.64 -7.42
C PHE A 53 3.02 1.51 -6.66
N ARG A 54 2.36 0.35 -6.50
CA ARG A 54 2.99 -0.84 -5.92
C ARG A 54 4.08 -1.39 -6.84
N ARG A 55 3.86 -1.37 -8.17
CA ARG A 55 4.82 -1.85 -9.17
C ARG A 55 6.07 -0.96 -9.26
N SER A 56 5.91 0.37 -9.23
CA SER A 56 7.03 1.31 -9.28
C SER A 56 7.96 1.18 -8.07
N ARG A 57 7.41 0.99 -6.87
CA ARG A 57 8.18 0.72 -5.63
C ARG A 57 8.94 -0.59 -5.68
N SER A 58 8.41 -1.61 -6.36
CA SER A 58 9.12 -2.87 -6.54
C SER A 58 10.32 -2.72 -7.49
N MET A 59 10.18 -1.92 -8.55
CA MET A 59 11.26 -1.72 -9.53
C MET A 59 12.35 -0.77 -9.03
N SER A 60 11.99 0.26 -8.24
CA SER A 60 12.96 1.15 -7.57
C SER A 60 13.89 0.40 -6.63
N ARG A 61 13.41 -0.66 -5.97
CA ARG A 61 14.26 -1.52 -5.12
C ARG A 61 15.21 -2.39 -5.94
N ARG A 62 14.83 -2.82 -7.15
CA ARG A 62 15.67 -3.67 -8.00
C ARG A 62 16.81 -2.89 -8.67
N ASN A 63 16.59 -1.61 -9.00
CA ASN A 63 17.61 -0.73 -9.56
C ASN A 63 18.52 -0.06 -8.50
N ASN A 64 18.28 -0.30 -7.21
CA ASN A 64 19.19 0.11 -6.13
C ASN A 64 20.26 -0.94 -5.82
N TYR A 65 20.52 -1.89 -6.73
CA TYR A 65 21.82 -2.55 -6.75
C TYR A 65 22.82 -1.50 -7.24
N ARG A 66 23.23 -0.58 -6.34
CA ARG A 66 24.28 0.42 -6.59
C ARG A 66 25.36 -0.27 -7.40
N ALA A 67 25.47 0.09 -8.69
CA ALA A 67 26.58 -0.34 -9.50
C ALA A 67 27.82 0.00 -8.68
N ARG A 68 28.54 -1.02 -8.20
CA ARG A 68 29.75 -0.82 -7.41
C ARG A 68 30.69 -0.11 -8.37
N SER A 69 30.77 1.20 -8.27
CA SER A 69 31.59 2.04 -9.14
C SER A 69 32.99 1.41 -9.18
N ALA A 70 33.44 0.99 -10.37
CA ALA A 70 34.70 0.28 -10.56
C ALA A 70 35.93 1.06 -10.06
N SER A 71 35.74 2.36 -9.77
CA SER A 71 36.74 3.29 -9.22
C SER A 71 37.13 3.02 -7.76
N ARG A 72 36.41 2.18 -7.00
CA ARG A 72 36.72 1.91 -5.57
C ARG A 72 37.86 0.92 -5.32
N LYS A 73 38.90 0.90 -6.17
CA LYS A 73 40.07 0.03 -5.94
C LYS A 73 40.89 0.42 -4.71
N ASP A 74 40.83 1.69 -4.28
CA ASP A 74 41.54 2.21 -3.09
C ASP A 74 40.63 2.75 -1.98
N GLN A 75 39.33 2.47 -2.07
CA GLN A 75 38.39 2.98 -1.08
C GLN A 75 38.23 1.97 0.05
N MET A 76 38.53 2.44 1.27
CA MET A 76 38.21 1.82 2.55
C MET A 76 36.92 0.97 2.48
N CYS A 77 36.98 -0.29 2.92
CA CYS A 77 35.83 -1.22 2.80
C CYS A 77 34.63 -0.71 3.60
N TRP A 78 33.43 -1.20 3.30
CA TRP A 78 32.19 -0.75 3.97
C TRP A 78 32.28 -0.81 5.51
N TYR A 79 32.94 -1.84 6.04
CA TYR A 79 33.13 -1.98 7.48
C TYR A 79 34.03 -0.88 8.04
N HIS A 80 35.14 -0.55 7.39
CA HIS A 80 36.02 0.53 7.81
C HIS A 80 35.38 1.91 7.57
N PHE A 81 34.59 2.08 6.52
CA PHE A 81 33.76 3.29 6.34
C PHE A 81 32.78 3.49 7.51
N ARG A 82 32.17 2.41 8.02
CA ARG A 82 31.15 2.46 9.07
C ARG A 82 31.69 2.47 10.50
N PHE A 83 32.78 1.73 10.75
CA PHE A 83 33.32 1.43 12.08
C PHE A 83 34.75 1.94 12.28
N ARG A 84 35.39 2.49 11.24
CA ARG A 84 36.77 2.99 11.26
C ARG A 84 37.72 1.90 11.79
N GLY A 85 38.67 2.24 12.64
CA GLY A 85 39.63 1.29 13.22
C GLY A 85 39.03 0.12 14.00
N ASN A 86 37.74 0.19 14.37
CA ASN A 86 37.05 -0.88 15.10
C ASN A 86 36.46 -1.97 14.19
N ALA A 87 36.73 -1.95 12.89
CA ALA A 87 36.18 -2.91 11.94
C ALA A 87 36.83 -4.30 12.08
N LYS A 88 36.14 -5.23 12.75
CA LYS A 88 36.61 -6.62 12.95
C LYS A 88 36.28 -7.58 11.81
N LYS A 89 35.42 -7.17 10.86
CA LYS A 89 34.89 -8.01 9.76
C LYS A 89 35.33 -7.51 8.39
N CYS A 90 36.56 -7.02 8.29
CA CYS A 90 37.13 -6.57 7.01
C CYS A 90 37.35 -7.76 6.06
N ALA A 91 37.02 -7.59 4.78
CA ALA A 91 37.29 -8.57 3.72
C ALA A 91 38.12 -7.92 2.60
N PRO A 92 39.12 -8.63 2.01
CA PRO A 92 39.90 -8.13 0.89
C PRO A 92 39.04 -7.87 -0.36
N PRO A 93 39.39 -6.87 -1.20
CA PRO A 93 40.50 -5.92 -1.06
C PRO A 93 40.11 -4.71 -0.19
N CYS A 94 40.85 -4.45 0.89
CA CYS A 94 40.69 -3.24 1.70
C CYS A 94 42.05 -2.57 1.90
N SER A 95 42.17 -1.32 1.46
CA SER A 95 43.43 -0.55 1.54
C SER A 95 43.61 0.19 2.88
N TYR A 96 42.86 -0.17 3.94
CA TYR A 96 42.96 0.51 5.23
C TYR A 96 44.23 0.05 5.97
N LYS A 97 45.11 1.00 6.29
CA LYS A 97 46.27 0.79 7.14
C LYS A 97 45.96 1.41 8.51
N GLN A 98 46.07 0.62 9.57
CA GLN A 98 46.10 1.17 10.92
C GLN A 98 47.47 1.85 11.07
N GLU A 99 47.50 3.16 11.33
CA GLU A 99 48.73 3.83 11.73
C GLU A 99 49.15 3.30 13.11
N ASN A 100 50.41 2.89 13.22
CA ASN A 100 51.04 2.36 14.42
C ASN A 100 51.52 3.48 15.34
#